data_AF-A0A1V0TV37-F1
#
_entry.id   AF-A0A1V0TV37-F1
#
_cell.length_a   1.000
_cell.length_b   1.000
_cell.length_c   1.000
_cell.angle_alpha   90.00
_cell.angle_beta   90.00
_cell.angle_gamma   90.00
#
_symmetry.space_group_name_H-M   'P 1'
#
loop_
_entity.id
_entity.type
_entity.pdbx_description
1 polymer ?
#
loop_
_entity_poly.entity_id
_entity_poly.type
_entity_poly.pdbx_seq_one_letter_code
_entity_poly.pdbx_strand_id
1 'polypeptide(L)' 'MGRMDGAVHLPEPAREPEPVAGCDVCGALDRQRLGAYAVGDRSRATDCNVEIRRHPHRAATGER' A
#
# COMPACT_ATOMS: atom_id res chain seq x y z
N MET A 1 8.88 -8.78 42.43
CA MET A 1 8.65 -7.67 41.47
C MET A 1 8.94 -8.17 40.07
N GLY A 2 7.91 -8.33 39.23
CA GLY A 2 8.06 -8.77 37.83
C GLY A 2 8.62 -7.65 36.96
N ARG A 3 9.60 -7.96 36.12
CA ARG A 3 10.11 -7.05 35.08
C ARG A 3 9.01 -6.87 34.03
N MET A 4 8.60 -5.63 33.78
CA MET A 4 7.87 -5.29 32.57
C MET A 4 8.94 -5.20 31.47
N ASP A 5 8.88 -6.14 30.53
CA ASP A 5 9.76 -6.15 29.36
C ASP A 5 9.56 -4.84 28.58
N GLY A 6 10.66 -4.23 28.13
CA GLY A 6 10.69 -2.86 27.61
C GLY A 6 9.69 -2.64 26.46
N ALA A 7 9.14 -1.43 26.36
CA ALA A 7 8.17 -1.08 25.34
C ALA A 7 8.69 -1.43 23.93
N VAL A 8 7.91 -2.23 23.20
CA VAL A 8 8.23 -2.59 21.82
C VAL A 8 8.07 -1.35 20.93
N HIS A 9 9.14 -0.99 20.21
CA HIS A 9 9.08 0.05 19.21
C HIS A 9 8.43 -0.50 17.94
N LEU A 10 7.19 -0.07 17.67
CA LEU A 10 6.53 -0.34 16.39
C LEU A 10 6.90 0.77 15.39
N PRO A 11 7.37 0.44 14.18
CA PRO A 11 7.60 1.45 13.14
C PRO A 11 6.29 2.11 12.73
N GLU A 12 6.37 3.35 12.25
CA GLU A 12 5.21 4.08 11.77
C GLU A 12 4.49 3.30 10.66
N PRO A 13 3.14 3.29 10.66
CA PRO A 13 2.38 2.59 9.64
C PRO A 13 2.75 3.12 8.25
N ALA A 14 3.11 2.21 7.35
CA ALA A 14 3.54 2.56 6.00
C ALA A 14 2.46 3.38 5.28
N ARG A 15 2.83 4.57 4.81
CA ARG A 15 1.96 5.49 4.08
C ARG A 15 1.24 4.80 2.92
N GLU A 16 0.00 5.19 2.67
CA GLU A 16 -0.77 4.67 1.54
C GLU A 16 0.02 4.81 0.24
N PRO A 17 0.06 3.76 -0.60
CA PRO A 17 0.82 3.80 -1.84
C PRO A 17 0.18 4.78 -2.83
N GLU A 18 1.03 5.54 -3.52
CA GLU A 18 0.63 6.41 -4.61
C GLU A 18 0.63 5.63 -5.93
N PRO A 19 -0.44 5.74 -6.75
CA PRO A 19 -0.46 5.10 -8.06
C PRO A 19 0.61 5.71 -8.97
N VAL A 20 1.37 4.87 -9.68
CA VAL A 20 2.37 5.36 -10.63
C VAL A 20 1.69 5.96 -11.86
N ALA A 21 2.01 7.21 -12.17
CA ALA A 21 1.54 7.90 -13.36
C ALA A 21 1.97 7.16 -14.63
N GLY A 22 1.01 6.86 -15.51
CA GLY A 22 1.25 6.12 -16.75
C GLY A 22 1.16 4.60 -16.61
N CYS A 23 0.77 4.06 -15.45
CA CYS A 23 0.40 2.66 -15.31
C CYS A 23 -1.12 2.50 -15.23
N ASP A 24 -1.71 1.88 -16.24
CA ASP A 24 -3.16 1.62 -16.30
C ASP A 24 -3.63 0.75 -15.13
N VAL A 25 -2.79 -0.18 -14.67
CA VAL A 25 -3.09 -1.08 -13.54
C VAL A 25 -3.20 -0.29 -12.25
N CYS A 26 -2.24 0.61 -11.97
CA CYS A 26 -2.31 1.45 -10.76
C CYS A 26 -3.45 2.45 -10.80
N GLY A 27 -3.76 3.03 -11.96
CA GLY A 27 -4.95 3.88 -12.10
C GLY A 27 -6.26 3.13 -11.92
N ALA A 28 -6.33 1.86 -12.33
CA ALA A 28 -7.49 1.01 -12.09
C ALA A 28 -7.61 0.59 -10.61
N LEU A 29 -6.49 0.25 -9.95
CA LEU A 29 -6.47 -0.10 -8.53
C LEU A 29 -6.81 1.10 -7.64
N ASP A 30 -6.39 2.32 -8.02
CA ASP A 30 -6.75 3.54 -7.29
C ASP A 30 -8.27 3.81 -7.35
N ARG A 31 -8.88 3.67 -8.54
CA ARG A 31 -10.34 3.77 -8.67
C ARG A 31 -11.09 2.69 -7.88
N GLN A 32 -10.58 1.46 -7.88
CA GLN A 32 -11.16 0.38 -7.06
C GLN A 32 -11.03 0.67 -5.56
N ARG A 33 -9.89 1.21 -5.13
CA ARG A 33 -9.65 1.65 -3.75
C ARG A 33 -10.61 2.75 -3.34
N LEU A 34 -10.82 3.77 -4.17
CA LEU A 34 -11.80 4.83 -3.90
C LEU A 34 -13.23 4.29 -3.80
N GLY A 35 -13.60 3.36 -4.68
CA GLY A 35 -14.89 2.67 -4.61
C GLY A 35 -15.05 1.86 -3.33
N ALA A 36 -14.00 1.13 -2.93
CA ALA A 36 -13.97 0.35 -1.69
C ALA A 36 -14.12 1.24 -0.45
N TYR A 37 -13.44 2.40 -0.42
CA TYR A 37 -13.64 3.38 0.65
C TYR A 37 -15.06 3.93 0.69
N ALA A 38 -15.68 4.21 -0.47
CA ALA A 38 -17.04 4.72 -0.55
C ALA A 38 -18.09 3.75 0.02
N VAL A 39 -17.88 2.44 -0.14
CA VAL A 39 -18.77 1.40 0.41
C VAL A 39 -18.35 0.92 1.82
N GLY A 40 -17.28 1.48 2.38
CA GLY A 40 -16.74 1.11 3.70
C GLY A 40 -15.93 -0.20 3.73
N ASP A 41 -15.59 -0.75 2.58
CA ASP A 41 -14.88 -2.02 2.43
C ASP A 41 -13.36 -1.81 2.56
N ARG A 42 -12.90 -1.67 3.80
CA ARG A 42 -11.48 -1.43 4.10
C ARG A 42 -10.57 -2.61 3.74
N SER A 43 -11.12 -3.82 3.67
CA SER A 43 -10.36 -5.00 3.25
C SER A 43 -9.97 -4.88 1.78
N ARG A 44 -10.92 -4.53 0.91
CA ARG A 44 -10.62 -4.31 -0.51
C ARG A 44 -9.73 -3.11 -0.75
N ALA A 45 -9.88 -2.04 0.02
CA ALA A 45 -8.97 -0.88 -0.06
C ALA A 45 -7.52 -1.29 0.29
N THR A 46 -7.36 -2.14 1.31
CA THR A 46 -6.05 -2.67 1.71
C THR A 46 -5.46 -3.59 0.64
N ASP A 47 -6.27 -4.47 0.06
CA ASP A 47 -5.86 -5.36 -1.03
C ASP A 47 -5.35 -4.55 -2.24
N CYS A 48 -6.09 -3.50 -2.64
CA CYS A 48 -5.65 -2.59 -3.71
C CYS A 48 -4.31 -1.91 -3.38
N ASN A 49 -4.09 -1.53 -2.12
CA ASN A 49 -2.82 -0.96 -1.68
C ASN A 49 -1.68 -1.97 -1.75
N VAL A 50 -1.90 -3.23 -1.36
CA VAL A 50 -0.91 -4.30 -1.47
C VAL A 50 -0.57 -4.55 -2.94
N GLU A 51 -1.57 -4.62 -3.81
CA GLU A 51 -1.37 -4.84 -5.24
C GLU A 51 -0.63 -3.69 -5.91
N ILE A 52 -0.93 -2.43 -5.57
CA ILE A 52 -0.15 -1.27 -6.07
C ILE A 52 1.31 -1.36 -5.63
N ARG A 53 1.58 -1.76 -4.38
CA ARG A 53 2.96 -1.92 -3.86
C ARG A 53 3.69 -3.08 -4.50
N ARG A 54 2.98 -4.18 -4.75
CA ARG A 54 3.54 -5.41 -5.31
C ARG A 54 3.66 -5.34 -6.83
N HIS A 55 2.94 -4.43 -7.49
CA HIS A 55 2.98 -4.27 -8.92
C HIS A 55 4.38 -3.84 -9.35
N PRO A 56 5.12 -4.69 -10.10
CA PRO A 56 6.42 -4.33 -10.58
C PRO A 56 6.24 -3.31 -11.70
N HIS A 57 6.35 -2.03 -11.37
CA HIS A 57 6.66 -1.01 -12.35
C HIS A 57 8.09 -1.28 -12.77
N ARG A 58 8.27 -2.00 -13.88
CA ARG A 58 9.57 -2.10 -14.56
C ARG A 58 10.17 -0.70 -14.54
N ALA A 59 11.18 -0.53 -13.69
CA ALA A 59 11.87 0.73 -13.56
C ALA A 59 12.26 1.09 -14.99
N ALA A 60 11.72 2.19 -15.50
CA ALA A 60 12.25 2.76 -16.71
C ALA A 60 13.68 3.23 -16.37
N THR A 61 14.62 2.31 -16.56
CA THR A 61 16.09 2.49 -16.66
C THR A 61 16.81 2.75 -15.33
N GLY A 62 17.88 2.07 -14.93
CA GLY A 62 18.66 0.98 -15.53
C GLY A 62 20.14 1.12 -15.11
N GLU A 63 20.79 0.06 -14.64
CA GLU A 63 22.25 -0.11 -14.74
C GLU A 63 22.70 -1.52 -14.35
N ARG A 64 23.81 -1.92 -14.98
CA ARG A 64 24.44 -3.24 -15.12
C ARG A 64 25.08 -3.77 -13.84
#